data_AF-M7W7C6-F1
#
_entry.id   AF-M7W7C6-F1
#
_cell.length_a   1.000
_cell.length_b   1.000
_cell.length_c   1.000
_cell.angle_alpha   90.00
_cell.angle_beta   90.00
_cell.angle_gamma   90.00
#
_symmetry.space_group_name_H-M   'P 1'
#
loop_
_entity.id
_entity.type
_entity.pdbx_description
1 polymer ?
#
loop_
_entity_poly.entity_id
_entity_poly.type
_entity_poly.pdbx_seq_one_letter_code
_entity_poly.pdbx_strand_id
1 'polypeptide(L)'
;MPKRNQPELDVKEFDDGDENESVNEEEEEMFDKNKLKELKEKDPDFYEFMLKNDPTMFQEEEVNDEEMGWTMPDTEEQGDLATTQQVIENAKKGNDSALLQSVLLFVDAVQEKRIETASDYEAIMTFAVDELPKLIKNKKGMFKIYMRGVVLALKNIDEPTILHVFIDIIKENADKYAISDSYSKCISSLSVFAFNYKSVLRSIAIETMMAVIKASRKDENRMEKSLRIIFGNYMKSCKQFSRNTSDLFNESQQFIKKISLFNMKATYNILFEYIRNIALSTKNCNTDLNAFKSVCSFGCIKTFEIIAICLKANVDEKVTQLYHPFCQLLCGLLNFVKGITHFPVVLHFIQILNSVVSEKLFVSPIPPILVAFEQLSQIKPKPSSAEQGSSKKSKKEYEEIDFSYSLQISKEETRNSDFIVSATNALIKELTNYFNIFNKSIALPELACQCISSLKKITKQCKIVVLNNKINTFIQKLNKNIEVIKQKRNGIDFGPFDVTKVMEFESN
;
A
#
# COMPACT_ATOMS: atom_id res chain seq x y z
N MET A 1 -4.97 -30.86 60.17
CA MET A 1 -3.79 -30.48 59.36
C MET A 1 -4.23 -30.31 57.90
N PRO A 2 -3.73 -29.30 57.18
CA PRO A 2 -4.44 -28.67 56.08
C PRO A 2 -4.05 -29.20 54.70
N LYS A 3 -5.02 -29.18 53.79
CA LYS A 3 -4.80 -29.26 52.33
C LYS A 3 -4.00 -28.03 51.90
N ARG A 4 -2.92 -28.24 51.15
CA ARG A 4 -2.09 -27.17 50.60
C ARG A 4 -2.45 -26.97 49.12
N ASN A 5 -2.96 -25.78 48.82
CA ASN A 5 -3.26 -25.28 47.49
C ASN A 5 -2.04 -25.32 46.57
N GLN A 6 -2.25 -25.71 45.31
CA GLN A 6 -1.46 -25.26 44.16
C GLN A 6 -2.39 -24.46 43.24
N PRO A 7 -1.92 -23.34 42.65
CA PRO A 7 -2.76 -22.48 41.83
C PRO A 7 -2.94 -23.06 40.42
N GLU A 8 -4.19 -23.12 39.96
CA GLU A 8 -4.57 -23.34 38.58
C GLU A 8 -4.06 -22.18 37.71
N LEU A 9 -3.29 -22.51 36.68
CA LEU A 9 -2.98 -21.62 35.57
C LEU A 9 -4.12 -21.78 34.56
N ASP A 10 -5.01 -20.77 34.50
CA ASP A 10 -6.00 -20.60 33.43
C ASP A 10 -5.28 -20.44 32.08
N VAL A 11 -5.05 -21.55 31.39
CA VAL A 11 -4.83 -21.54 29.95
C VAL A 11 -6.21 -21.67 29.31
N LYS A 12 -6.79 -20.55 28.90
CA LYS A 12 -7.93 -20.58 27.98
C LYS A 12 -7.44 -21.13 26.65
N GLU A 13 -7.61 -22.44 26.48
CA GLU A 13 -7.58 -23.11 25.18
C GLU A 13 -8.70 -22.50 24.33
N PHE A 14 -8.32 -21.85 23.23
CA PHE A 14 -9.26 -21.49 22.19
C PHE A 14 -9.49 -22.72 21.33
N ASP A 15 -10.74 -23.19 21.38
CA ASP A 15 -11.31 -24.29 20.62
C ASP A 15 -11.37 -23.87 19.13
N ASP A 16 -10.56 -24.52 18.29
CA ASP A 16 -10.53 -24.30 16.84
C ASP A 16 -11.50 -25.30 16.20
N GLY A 17 -12.72 -24.84 15.88
CA GLY A 17 -13.66 -25.57 15.05
C GLY A 17 -13.13 -25.70 13.61
N ASP A 18 -13.00 -26.94 13.15
CA ASP A 18 -12.84 -27.31 11.73
C ASP A 18 -14.11 -26.92 10.96
N GLU A 19 -14.05 -25.93 10.07
CA GLU A 19 -15.06 -25.79 9.02
C GLU A 19 -14.42 -25.41 7.67
N ASN A 20 -14.58 -26.34 6.72
CA ASN A 20 -14.55 -26.06 5.29
C ASN A 20 -15.76 -25.18 4.96
N GLU A 21 -15.55 -23.93 4.57
CA GLU A 21 -16.60 -23.12 3.95
C GLU A 21 -16.12 -22.46 2.66
N SER A 22 -16.95 -22.65 1.65
CA SER A 22 -16.95 -22.00 0.35
C SER A 22 -16.87 -20.49 0.48
N VAL A 23 -15.91 -19.90 -0.23
CA VAL A 23 -15.74 -18.46 -0.38
C VAL A 23 -16.95 -17.90 -1.13
N ASN A 24 -17.90 -17.31 -0.40
CA ASN A 24 -18.81 -16.33 -0.96
C ASN A 24 -18.08 -14.98 -0.97
N GLU A 25 -17.83 -14.47 -2.18
CA GLU A 25 -17.31 -13.13 -2.42
C GLU A 25 -18.39 -12.09 -2.11
N GLU A 26 -18.57 -11.76 -0.83
CA GLU A 26 -19.21 -10.51 -0.43
C GLU A 26 -18.12 -9.43 -0.30
N GLU A 27 -18.30 -8.33 -1.03
CA GLU A 27 -17.38 -7.20 -1.08
C GLU A 27 -17.28 -6.53 0.30
N GLU A 28 -16.26 -6.90 1.09
CA GLU A 28 -15.94 -6.17 2.33
C GLU A 28 -15.42 -4.76 1.99
N GLU A 29 -16.34 -3.80 2.05
CA GLU A 29 -16.13 -2.35 2.01
C GLU A 29 -15.28 -1.88 3.21
N MET A 30 -14.40 -0.91 2.96
CA MET A 30 -13.49 -0.35 3.99
C MET A 30 -14.19 0.62 4.96
N PHE A 31 -15.52 0.76 4.88
CA PHE A 31 -16.36 1.63 5.70
C PHE A 31 -17.59 0.84 6.15
N ASP A 32 -17.80 0.73 7.46
CA ASP A 32 -18.99 0.09 8.02
C ASP A 32 -19.93 1.19 8.53
N LYS A 33 -21.01 1.46 7.79
CA LYS A 33 -22.06 2.45 8.10
C LYS A 33 -22.60 2.32 9.53
N ASN A 34 -22.48 1.14 10.14
CA ASN A 34 -22.93 0.89 11.50
C ASN A 34 -22.02 1.53 12.56
N LYS A 35 -20.71 1.67 12.29
CA LYS A 35 -19.74 2.25 13.24
C LYS A 35 -19.86 3.77 13.38
N LEU A 36 -20.31 4.47 12.33
CA LEU A 36 -20.63 5.89 12.42
C LEU A 36 -21.87 6.16 13.29
N LYS A 37 -22.87 5.28 13.23
CA LYS A 37 -24.08 5.37 14.05
C LYS A 37 -23.75 5.17 15.53
N GLU A 38 -22.88 4.21 15.84
CA GLU A 38 -22.39 4.02 17.21
C GLU A 38 -21.58 5.20 17.75
N LEU A 39 -20.79 5.88 16.92
CA LEU A 39 -20.00 7.04 17.34
C LEU A 39 -20.89 8.22 17.75
N LYS A 40 -21.99 8.42 17.00
CA LYS A 40 -23.02 9.42 17.32
C LYS A 40 -23.72 9.15 18.65
N GLU A 41 -23.90 7.87 19.01
CA GLU A 41 -24.52 7.48 20.28
C GLU A 41 -23.56 7.57 21.48
N LYS A 42 -22.27 7.27 21.28
CA LYS A 42 -21.28 7.22 22.37
C LYS A 42 -20.68 8.58 22.73
N ASP A 43 -20.49 9.48 21.76
CA ASP A 43 -19.92 10.82 22.00
C ASP A 43 -20.48 11.86 21.01
N PRO A 44 -21.65 12.45 21.32
CA PRO A 44 -22.31 13.40 20.43
C PRO A 44 -21.54 14.72 20.29
N ASP A 45 -20.81 15.15 21.33
CA ASP A 45 -20.02 16.39 21.29
C ASP A 45 -18.80 16.24 20.37
N PHE A 46 -18.13 15.09 20.40
CA PHE A 46 -17.04 14.78 19.47
C PHE A 46 -17.56 14.59 18.03
N TYR A 47 -18.73 13.96 17.87
CA TYR A 47 -19.39 13.83 16.57
C TYR A 47 -19.76 15.20 15.95
N GLU A 48 -20.32 16.12 16.74
CA GLU A 48 -20.59 17.50 16.29
C GLU A 48 -19.32 18.30 16.04
N PHE A 49 -18.28 18.14 16.87
CA PHE A 49 -16.98 18.75 16.66
C PHE A 49 -16.35 18.29 15.33
N MET A 50 -16.51 17.03 14.97
CA MET A 50 -16.04 16.48 13.69
C MET A 50 -16.87 17.00 12.51
N LEU A 51 -18.20 17.02 12.60
CA LEU A 51 -19.07 17.58 11.54
C LEU A 51 -18.77 19.06 11.25
N LYS A 52 -18.42 19.83 12.30
CA LYS A 52 -18.16 21.26 12.20
C LYS A 52 -16.78 21.59 11.62
N ASN A 53 -15.79 20.71 11.80
CA ASN A 53 -14.41 20.97 11.39
C ASN A 53 -14.00 20.27 10.09
N ASP A 54 -14.60 19.12 9.75
CA ASP A 54 -14.36 18.46 8.46
C ASP A 54 -15.57 17.62 8.01
N PRO A 55 -16.55 18.26 7.32
CA PRO A 55 -17.77 17.60 6.85
C PRO A 55 -17.51 16.50 5.81
N THR A 56 -16.37 16.54 5.12
CA THR A 56 -16.05 15.65 3.99
C THR A 56 -15.63 14.24 4.43
N MET A 57 -15.20 14.08 5.69
CA MET A 57 -14.78 12.78 6.26
C MET A 57 -15.92 11.78 6.53
N PHE A 58 -17.18 12.23 6.49
CA PHE A 58 -18.36 11.43 6.83
C PHE A 58 -19.12 10.91 5.63
N GLN A 59 -18.73 11.36 4.44
CA GLN A 59 -19.20 10.79 3.19
C GLN A 59 -18.26 9.61 2.91
N GLU A 60 -18.82 8.41 2.79
CA GLU A 60 -18.21 7.46 1.86
C GLU A 60 -18.15 8.19 0.53
N GLU A 61 -16.96 8.59 0.08
CA GLU A 61 -16.76 8.89 -1.33
C GLU A 61 -16.83 7.55 -2.08
N GLU A 62 -18.01 6.91 -2.09
CA GLU A 62 -18.46 6.31 -3.32
C GLU A 62 -18.50 7.47 -4.30
N VAL A 63 -17.52 7.48 -5.19
CA VAL A 63 -17.41 8.43 -6.28
C VAL A 63 -18.68 8.25 -7.13
N ASN A 64 -19.74 8.97 -6.78
CA ASN A 64 -21.03 8.85 -7.44
C ASN A 64 -20.87 9.43 -8.86
N ASP A 65 -21.38 8.71 -9.85
CA ASP A 65 -21.36 9.13 -11.24
C ASP A 65 -22.02 10.52 -11.44
N GLU A 66 -22.90 10.95 -10.53
CA GLU A 66 -23.47 12.30 -10.54
C GLU A 66 -22.50 13.39 -10.02
N GLU A 67 -21.76 13.14 -8.93
CA GLU A 67 -20.77 14.09 -8.37
C GLU A 67 -19.56 14.29 -9.29
N MET A 68 -19.21 13.26 -10.07
CA MET A 68 -18.18 13.35 -11.10
C MET A 68 -18.71 14.00 -12.39
N GLY A 69 -20.02 14.25 -12.49
CA GLY A 69 -20.68 14.94 -13.60
C GLY A 69 -20.78 14.10 -14.87
N TRP A 70 -21.01 12.78 -14.79
CA TRP A 70 -21.14 11.88 -15.95
C TRP A 70 -22.38 12.15 -16.81
N THR A 71 -23.28 13.01 -16.35
CA THR A 71 -24.43 13.49 -17.11
C THR A 71 -24.01 14.49 -18.18
N MET A 72 -24.12 14.06 -19.44
CA MET A 72 -24.18 14.97 -20.58
C MET A 72 -25.59 15.55 -20.66
N PRO A 73 -25.79 16.79 -21.15
CA PRO A 73 -27.12 17.26 -21.51
C PRO A 73 -27.73 16.27 -22.49
N ASP A 74 -29.00 15.89 -22.29
CA ASP A 74 -29.77 15.21 -23.34
C ASP A 74 -29.80 16.12 -24.56
N THR A 75 -28.96 15.82 -25.56
CA THR A 75 -29.02 16.51 -26.85
C THR A 75 -30.16 15.90 -27.65
N GLU A 76 -31.38 16.33 -27.32
CA GLU A 76 -32.53 16.28 -28.22
C GLU A 76 -32.40 17.40 -29.25
N GLU A 77 -31.42 17.31 -30.15
CA GLU A 77 -31.46 18.07 -31.40
C GLU A 77 -31.72 17.10 -32.55
N GLN A 78 -33.00 17.01 -32.92
CA GLN A 78 -33.46 16.39 -34.15
C GLN A 78 -32.99 17.24 -35.34
N GLY A 79 -32.04 16.73 -36.12
CA GLY A 79 -31.65 17.25 -37.42
C GLY A 79 -31.50 16.10 -38.41
N ASP A 80 -32.02 16.27 -39.62
CA ASP A 80 -32.20 15.26 -40.67
C ASP A 80 -31.04 14.25 -40.80
N LEU A 81 -31.41 12.95 -40.87
CA LEU A 81 -30.53 11.79 -40.99
C LEU A 81 -29.73 11.80 -42.31
N ALA A 82 -28.64 12.57 -42.35
CA ALA A 82 -27.53 12.27 -43.24
C ALA A 82 -26.91 10.94 -42.81
N THR A 83 -26.63 10.03 -43.76
CA THR A 83 -25.97 8.75 -43.45
C THR A 83 -24.63 9.00 -42.77
N THR A 84 -24.24 8.13 -41.82
CA THR A 84 -22.98 8.22 -41.05
C THR A 84 -21.77 8.54 -41.93
N GLN A 85 -21.69 7.90 -43.10
CA GLN A 85 -20.64 8.12 -44.08
C GLN A 85 -20.64 9.54 -44.67
N GLN A 86 -21.81 10.12 -44.96
CA GLN A 86 -21.94 11.50 -45.45
C GLN A 86 -21.51 12.51 -44.39
N VAL A 87 -21.86 12.27 -43.12
CA VAL A 87 -21.44 13.12 -42.00
C VAL A 87 -19.92 13.11 -41.90
N ILE A 88 -19.30 11.93 -41.93
CA ILE A 88 -17.83 11.78 -41.88
C ILE A 88 -17.17 12.48 -43.08
N GLU A 89 -17.64 12.26 -44.31
CA GLU A 89 -17.07 12.93 -45.49
C GLU A 89 -17.17 14.46 -45.43
N ASN A 90 -18.31 14.98 -44.95
CA ASN A 90 -18.50 16.43 -44.81
C ASN A 90 -17.65 17.00 -43.67
N ALA A 91 -17.42 16.23 -42.60
CA ALA A 91 -16.51 16.58 -41.53
C ALA A 91 -15.05 16.64 -42.04
N LYS A 92 -14.62 15.69 -42.88
CA LYS A 92 -13.30 15.70 -43.55
C LYS A 92 -13.09 16.93 -44.43
N LYS A 93 -14.16 17.42 -45.06
CA LYS A 93 -14.16 18.67 -45.84
C LYS A 93 -14.12 19.94 -44.97
N GLY A 94 -14.15 19.82 -43.65
CA GLY A 94 -14.02 20.92 -42.70
C GLY A 94 -15.33 21.60 -42.32
N ASN A 95 -16.50 20.99 -42.60
CA ASN A 95 -17.79 21.56 -42.21
C ASN A 95 -18.00 21.49 -40.68
N ASP A 96 -18.18 22.64 -40.04
CA ASP A 96 -18.37 22.79 -38.59
C ASP A 96 -19.57 22.02 -38.03
N SER A 97 -20.70 21.99 -38.75
CA SER A 97 -21.89 21.25 -38.34
C SER A 97 -21.65 19.74 -38.41
N ALA A 98 -21.01 19.28 -39.48
CA ALA A 98 -20.67 17.88 -39.65
C ALA A 98 -19.63 17.42 -38.61
N LEU A 99 -18.65 18.27 -38.27
CA LEU A 99 -17.68 18.01 -37.21
C LEU A 99 -18.33 17.88 -35.84
N LEU A 100 -19.29 18.75 -35.50
CA LEU A 100 -20.06 18.61 -34.26
C LEU A 100 -20.84 17.30 -34.23
N GLN A 101 -21.55 17.00 -35.33
CA GLN A 101 -22.32 15.77 -35.47
C GLN A 101 -21.42 14.52 -35.36
N SER A 102 -20.22 14.52 -35.96
CA SER A 102 -19.25 13.44 -35.80
C SER A 102 -18.76 13.27 -34.35
N VAL A 103 -18.55 14.37 -33.61
CA VAL A 103 -18.20 14.30 -32.18
C VAL A 103 -19.34 13.71 -31.36
N LEU A 104 -20.59 14.08 -31.65
CA LEU A 104 -21.77 13.53 -30.98
C LEU A 104 -21.96 12.05 -31.31
N LEU A 105 -21.82 11.67 -32.58
CA LEU A 105 -21.86 10.27 -33.02
C LEU A 105 -20.79 9.42 -32.34
N PHE A 106 -19.58 9.96 -32.16
CA PHE A 106 -18.52 9.28 -31.38
C PHE A 106 -18.93 9.06 -29.92
N VAL A 107 -19.48 10.08 -29.26
CA VAL A 107 -19.93 9.96 -27.86
C VAL A 107 -21.08 8.95 -27.73
N ASP A 108 -22.06 9.01 -28.65
CA ASP A 108 -23.16 8.06 -28.72
C ASP A 108 -22.62 6.64 -28.95
N ALA A 109 -21.64 6.49 -29.84
CA ALA A 109 -21.04 5.20 -30.15
C ALA A 109 -20.32 4.56 -28.95
N VAL A 110 -19.59 5.37 -28.19
CA VAL A 110 -18.93 4.95 -26.93
C VAL A 110 -19.95 4.54 -25.85
N GLN A 111 -21.18 5.05 -25.91
CA GLN A 111 -22.25 4.70 -24.99
C GLN A 111 -23.14 3.55 -25.49
N GLU A 112 -22.79 2.93 -26.62
CA GLU A 112 -23.63 1.95 -27.32
C GLU A 112 -25.05 2.48 -27.65
N LYS A 113 -25.17 3.81 -27.78
CA LYS A 113 -26.43 4.47 -28.15
C LYS A 113 -26.41 4.80 -29.63
N ARG A 114 -27.56 4.71 -30.29
CA ARG A 114 -27.81 5.27 -31.64
C ARG A 114 -26.83 4.77 -32.73
N ILE A 115 -26.39 3.52 -32.67
CA ILE A 115 -25.66 2.88 -33.78
C ILE A 115 -26.56 1.82 -34.42
N GLU A 116 -26.88 1.99 -35.69
CA GLU A 116 -27.76 1.07 -36.42
C GLU A 116 -27.02 -0.15 -37.00
N THR A 117 -25.73 -0.01 -37.34
CA THR A 117 -24.93 -1.09 -37.95
C THR A 117 -23.49 -1.17 -37.42
N ALA A 118 -22.91 -2.37 -37.42
CA ALA A 118 -21.51 -2.59 -37.04
C ALA A 118 -20.50 -1.87 -37.98
N SER A 119 -20.86 -1.70 -39.25
CA SER A 119 -20.03 -0.95 -40.21
C SER A 119 -19.98 0.54 -39.89
N ASP A 120 -21.09 1.11 -39.40
CA ASP A 120 -21.13 2.50 -38.97
C ASP A 120 -20.31 2.72 -37.70
N TYR A 121 -20.36 1.76 -36.76
CA TYR A 121 -19.52 1.78 -35.56
C TYR A 121 -18.03 1.88 -35.92
N GLU A 122 -17.56 0.97 -36.78
CA GLU A 122 -16.15 0.92 -37.20
C GLU A 122 -15.74 2.24 -37.86
N ALA A 123 -16.54 2.75 -38.80
CA ALA A 123 -16.28 4.01 -39.47
C ALA A 123 -16.20 5.21 -38.51
N ILE A 124 -17.12 5.30 -37.54
CA ILE A 124 -17.12 6.35 -36.52
C ILE A 124 -15.86 6.25 -35.65
N MET A 125 -15.52 5.05 -35.18
CA MET A 125 -14.37 4.84 -34.29
C MET A 125 -13.04 5.12 -34.97
N THR A 126 -12.85 4.64 -36.21
CA THR A 126 -11.65 4.96 -37.00
C THR A 126 -11.52 6.47 -37.22
N PHE A 127 -12.60 7.15 -37.62
CA PHE A 127 -12.57 8.60 -37.81
C PHE A 127 -12.28 9.35 -36.50
N ALA A 128 -12.89 8.93 -35.40
CA ALA A 128 -12.73 9.52 -34.07
C ALA A 128 -11.31 9.39 -33.51
N VAL A 129 -10.59 8.34 -33.91
CA VAL A 129 -9.21 8.09 -33.49
C VAL A 129 -8.20 8.81 -34.40
N ASP A 130 -8.33 8.67 -35.72
CA ASP A 130 -7.25 9.06 -36.65
C ASP A 130 -7.29 10.53 -37.09
N GLU A 131 -8.48 11.05 -37.36
CA GLU A 131 -8.66 12.32 -38.09
C GLU A 131 -9.36 13.38 -37.24
N LEU A 132 -10.41 12.99 -36.51
CA LEU A 132 -11.23 13.91 -35.73
C LEU A 132 -10.40 14.78 -34.77
N PRO A 133 -9.48 14.24 -33.93
CA PRO A 133 -8.73 15.05 -32.95
C PRO A 133 -7.91 16.16 -33.60
N LYS A 134 -7.40 15.92 -34.81
CA LYS A 134 -6.60 16.86 -35.60
C LYS A 134 -7.47 18.00 -36.12
N LEU A 135 -8.69 17.69 -36.59
CA LEU A 135 -9.64 18.66 -37.15
C LEU A 135 -10.26 19.58 -36.09
N ILE A 136 -10.54 19.05 -34.89
CA ILE A 136 -11.18 19.83 -33.81
C ILE A 136 -10.20 20.43 -32.80
N LYS A 137 -8.87 20.24 -32.96
CA LYS A 137 -7.84 20.66 -31.98
C LYS A 137 -7.95 22.15 -31.58
N ASN A 138 -8.33 23.01 -32.52
CA ASN A 138 -8.46 24.46 -32.34
C ASN A 138 -9.88 24.90 -31.94
N LYS A 139 -10.87 24.01 -32.02
CA LYS A 139 -12.28 24.28 -31.73
C LYS A 139 -12.60 23.89 -30.28
N LYS A 140 -12.36 24.81 -29.34
CA LYS A 140 -12.41 24.55 -27.88
C LYS A 140 -13.67 23.80 -27.40
N GLY A 141 -14.86 24.18 -27.88
CA GLY A 141 -16.13 23.55 -27.49
C GLY A 141 -16.22 22.09 -27.94
N MET A 142 -16.02 21.83 -29.24
CA MET A 142 -16.03 20.48 -29.82
C MET A 142 -14.94 19.60 -29.21
N PHE A 143 -13.73 20.13 -29.02
CA PHE A 143 -12.62 19.41 -28.39
C PHE A 143 -12.93 19.01 -26.95
N LYS A 144 -13.64 19.86 -26.20
CA LYS A 144 -14.05 19.53 -24.83
C LYS A 144 -15.05 18.37 -24.79
N ILE A 145 -16.01 18.32 -25.71
CA ILE A 145 -16.96 17.20 -25.84
C ILE A 145 -16.22 15.93 -26.24
N TYR A 146 -15.32 16.02 -27.22
CA TYR A 146 -14.49 14.90 -27.65
C TYR A 146 -13.65 14.32 -26.50
N MET A 147 -12.97 15.17 -25.71
CA MET A 147 -12.20 14.72 -24.54
C MET A 147 -13.07 13.99 -23.50
N ARG A 148 -14.33 14.42 -23.32
CA ARG A 148 -15.29 13.67 -22.47
C ARG A 148 -15.60 12.31 -23.06
N GLY A 149 -15.85 12.23 -24.37
CA GLY A 149 -16.04 10.97 -25.10
C GLY A 149 -14.86 10.01 -24.95
N VAL A 150 -13.63 10.51 -25.05
CA VAL A 150 -12.41 9.69 -24.85
C VAL A 150 -12.33 9.15 -23.42
N VAL A 151 -12.65 9.95 -22.39
CA VAL A 151 -12.67 9.48 -20.99
C VAL A 151 -13.80 8.48 -20.75
N LEU A 152 -14.95 8.65 -21.40
CA LEU A 152 -16.06 7.68 -21.40
C LEU A 152 -15.64 6.36 -22.07
N ALA A 153 -14.89 6.44 -23.16
CA ALA A 153 -14.39 5.27 -23.89
C ALA A 153 -13.54 4.38 -23.00
N LEU A 154 -12.73 4.98 -22.11
CA LEU A 154 -11.96 4.23 -21.11
C LEU A 154 -12.80 3.46 -20.08
N LYS A 155 -14.10 3.78 -19.91
CA LYS A 155 -15.00 3.07 -18.98
C LYS A 155 -15.85 2.01 -19.72
N ASN A 156 -16.19 2.26 -20.97
CA ASN A 156 -17.21 1.48 -21.69
C ASN A 156 -16.63 0.54 -22.77
N ILE A 157 -15.39 0.74 -23.22
CA ILE A 157 -14.78 -0.08 -24.26
C ILE A 157 -13.86 -1.11 -23.62
N ASP A 158 -13.98 -2.37 -24.03
CA ASP A 158 -13.14 -3.47 -23.53
C ASP A 158 -11.93 -3.78 -24.43
N GLU A 159 -11.93 -3.33 -25.69
CA GLU A 159 -10.89 -3.68 -26.67
C GLU A 159 -9.54 -2.99 -26.36
N PRO A 160 -8.47 -3.73 -26.03
CA PRO A 160 -7.21 -3.13 -25.56
C PRO A 160 -6.48 -2.27 -26.59
N THR A 161 -6.59 -2.63 -27.87
CA THR A 161 -6.01 -1.89 -29.01
C THR A 161 -6.60 -0.49 -29.12
N ILE A 162 -7.93 -0.39 -29.10
CA ILE A 162 -8.65 0.88 -29.14
C ILE A 162 -8.34 1.72 -27.89
N LEU A 163 -8.40 1.10 -26.71
CA LEU A 163 -8.07 1.77 -25.45
C LEU A 163 -6.64 2.32 -25.43
N HIS A 164 -5.66 1.58 -25.97
CA HIS A 164 -4.28 2.05 -26.08
C HIS A 164 -4.21 3.37 -26.86
N VAL A 165 -4.89 3.45 -28.01
CA VAL A 165 -4.88 4.66 -28.83
C VAL A 165 -5.56 5.83 -28.11
N PHE A 166 -6.66 5.58 -27.38
CA PHE A 166 -7.29 6.63 -26.57
C PHE A 166 -6.38 7.13 -25.44
N ILE A 167 -5.63 6.24 -24.78
CA ILE A 167 -4.66 6.64 -23.76
C ILE A 167 -3.53 7.47 -24.40
N ASP A 168 -3.04 7.10 -25.58
CA ASP A 168 -2.06 7.92 -26.33
C ASP A 168 -2.61 9.30 -26.68
N ILE A 169 -3.86 9.40 -27.13
CA ILE A 169 -4.54 10.68 -27.40
C ILE A 169 -4.60 11.55 -26.13
N ILE A 170 -4.86 10.95 -24.96
CA ILE A 170 -4.80 11.66 -23.68
C ILE A 170 -3.37 12.15 -23.40
N LYS A 171 -2.37 11.29 -23.59
CA LYS A 171 -0.95 11.61 -23.37
C LYS A 171 -0.48 12.78 -24.23
N GLU A 172 -0.81 12.78 -25.52
CA GLU A 172 -0.48 13.85 -26.46
C GLU A 172 -1.16 15.19 -26.12
N ASN A 173 -2.31 15.14 -25.44
CA ASN A 173 -3.11 16.31 -25.08
C ASN A 173 -3.16 16.55 -23.56
N ALA A 174 -2.15 16.07 -22.82
CA ALA A 174 -2.14 16.09 -21.35
C ALA A 174 -2.42 17.47 -20.75
N ASP A 175 -1.87 18.54 -21.34
CA ASP A 175 -2.08 19.93 -20.88
C ASP A 175 -3.56 20.36 -20.96
N LYS A 176 -4.29 19.87 -21.97
CA LYS A 176 -5.71 20.20 -22.14
C LYS A 176 -6.57 19.42 -21.14
N TYR A 177 -6.25 18.15 -20.91
CA TYR A 177 -6.93 17.33 -19.90
C TYR A 177 -6.68 17.88 -18.48
N ALA A 178 -5.47 18.36 -18.20
CA ALA A 178 -5.08 18.95 -16.92
C ALA A 178 -5.94 20.15 -16.50
N ILE A 179 -6.42 20.94 -17.45
CA ILE A 179 -7.23 22.15 -17.21
C ILE A 179 -8.73 21.88 -17.41
N SER A 180 -9.10 20.71 -17.92
CA SER A 180 -10.49 20.36 -18.21
C SER A 180 -11.30 20.00 -16.97
N ASP A 181 -12.63 20.07 -17.08
CA ASP A 181 -13.54 19.57 -16.05
C ASP A 181 -13.53 18.03 -15.96
N SER A 182 -13.05 17.36 -17.01
CA SER A 182 -12.92 15.90 -17.06
C SER A 182 -11.67 15.38 -16.37
N TYR A 183 -10.84 16.25 -15.77
CA TYR A 183 -9.58 15.90 -15.14
C TYR A 183 -9.72 14.73 -14.15
N SER A 184 -10.60 14.86 -13.15
CA SER A 184 -10.73 13.85 -12.08
C SER A 184 -11.17 12.50 -12.64
N LYS A 185 -12.09 12.49 -13.62
CA LYS A 185 -12.53 11.29 -14.31
C LYS A 185 -11.41 10.65 -15.12
N CYS A 186 -10.64 11.46 -15.85
CA CYS A 186 -9.49 10.99 -16.62
C CYS A 186 -8.49 10.29 -15.69
N ILE A 187 -8.14 10.90 -14.55
CA ILE A 187 -7.28 10.28 -13.54
C ILE A 187 -7.90 9.01 -12.97
N SER A 188 -9.20 9.02 -12.67
CA SER A 188 -9.92 7.84 -12.17
C SER A 188 -9.83 6.68 -13.15
N SER A 189 -10.23 6.86 -14.42
CA SER A 189 -10.17 5.82 -15.43
C SER A 189 -8.74 5.31 -15.66
N LEU A 190 -7.77 6.22 -15.80
CA LEU A 190 -6.36 5.82 -15.97
C LEU A 190 -5.83 5.05 -14.76
N SER A 191 -6.22 5.42 -13.54
CA SER A 191 -5.75 4.75 -12.33
C SER A 191 -6.31 3.32 -12.20
N VAL A 192 -7.51 3.04 -12.72
CA VAL A 192 -8.05 1.67 -12.79
C VAL A 192 -7.15 0.78 -13.65
N PHE A 193 -6.72 1.26 -14.83
CA PHE A 193 -5.77 0.51 -15.68
C PHE A 193 -4.37 0.43 -15.04
N ALA A 194 -3.91 1.51 -14.40
CA ALA A 194 -2.60 1.57 -13.75
C ALA A 194 -2.46 0.58 -12.57
N PHE A 195 -3.55 0.29 -11.86
CA PHE A 195 -3.57 -0.63 -10.71
C PHE A 195 -4.26 -1.96 -11.01
N ASN A 196 -4.67 -2.20 -12.25
CA ASN A 196 -5.03 -3.53 -12.72
C ASN A 196 -3.75 -4.27 -13.15
N TYR A 197 -3.23 -5.11 -12.26
CA TYR A 197 -1.98 -5.85 -12.47
C TYR A 197 -2.04 -6.94 -13.55
N LYS A 198 -3.23 -7.18 -14.14
CA LYS A 198 -3.41 -8.07 -15.30
C LYS A 198 -3.52 -7.29 -16.61
N SER A 199 -3.62 -5.97 -16.57
CA SER A 199 -3.82 -5.14 -17.75
C SER A 199 -2.52 -4.93 -18.53
N VAL A 200 -2.57 -5.17 -19.85
CA VAL A 200 -1.49 -4.82 -20.78
C VAL A 200 -1.32 -3.30 -20.95
N LEU A 201 -2.32 -2.51 -20.56
CA LEU A 201 -2.33 -1.05 -20.68
C LEU A 201 -1.74 -0.33 -19.47
N ARG A 202 -1.27 -1.08 -18.47
CA ARG A 202 -0.80 -0.51 -17.20
C ARG A 202 0.33 0.51 -17.38
N SER A 203 1.36 0.15 -18.15
CA SER A 203 2.55 1.00 -18.31
C SER A 203 2.21 2.33 -18.98
N ILE A 204 1.45 2.28 -20.08
CA ILE A 204 1.00 3.50 -20.79
C ILE A 204 0.04 4.33 -19.91
N ALA A 205 -0.82 3.69 -19.12
CA ALA A 205 -1.72 4.39 -18.19
C ALA A 205 -0.94 5.15 -17.10
N ILE A 206 0.09 4.55 -16.49
CA ILE A 206 0.95 5.21 -15.49
C ILE A 206 1.67 6.40 -16.10
N GLU A 207 2.29 6.24 -17.28
CA GLU A 207 2.98 7.32 -17.97
C GLU A 207 2.05 8.49 -18.30
N THR A 208 0.86 8.18 -18.82
CA THR A 208 -0.14 9.17 -19.22
C THR A 208 -0.70 9.90 -18.01
N MET A 209 -1.04 9.17 -16.95
CA MET A 209 -1.49 9.73 -15.68
C MET A 209 -0.42 10.67 -15.08
N MET A 210 0.85 10.27 -15.12
CA MET A 210 1.95 11.13 -14.68
C MET A 210 2.07 12.41 -15.52
N ALA A 211 1.88 12.33 -16.84
CA ALA A 211 1.92 13.50 -17.73
C ALA A 211 0.78 14.49 -17.40
N VAL A 212 -0.45 14.00 -17.23
CA VAL A 212 -1.63 14.81 -16.90
C VAL A 212 -1.47 15.48 -15.52
N ILE A 213 -0.99 14.74 -14.51
CA ILE A 213 -0.75 15.27 -13.15
C ILE A 213 0.36 16.33 -13.15
N LYS A 214 1.45 16.12 -13.91
CA LYS A 214 2.52 17.12 -14.01
C LYS A 214 2.02 18.43 -14.61
N ALA A 215 1.13 18.36 -15.61
CA ALA A 215 0.54 19.53 -16.23
C ALA A 215 -0.45 20.27 -15.31
N SER A 216 -1.15 19.58 -14.40
CA SER A 216 -2.07 20.18 -13.42
C SER A 216 -1.39 20.66 -12.13
N ARG A 217 -0.06 20.56 -12.00
CA ARG A 217 0.68 20.74 -10.74
C ARG A 217 0.42 22.05 -9.99
N LYS A 218 0.05 23.13 -10.69
CA LYS A 218 -0.22 24.44 -10.08
C LYS A 218 -1.58 24.55 -9.40
N ASP A 219 -2.51 23.64 -9.71
CA ASP A 219 -3.87 23.64 -9.17
C ASP A 219 -3.94 22.69 -7.96
N GLU A 220 -3.86 23.27 -6.76
CA GLU A 220 -3.83 22.50 -5.50
C GLU A 220 -5.08 21.63 -5.32
N ASN A 221 -6.26 22.13 -5.67
CA ASN A 221 -7.54 21.42 -5.51
C ASN A 221 -7.63 20.20 -6.44
N ARG A 222 -7.21 20.37 -7.71
CA ARG A 222 -7.14 19.23 -8.64
C ARG A 222 -6.11 18.21 -8.20
N MET A 223 -4.94 18.66 -7.73
CA MET A 223 -3.89 17.78 -7.24
C MET A 223 -4.38 16.94 -6.06
N GLU A 224 -5.04 17.56 -5.08
CA GLU A 224 -5.62 16.87 -3.93
C GLU A 224 -6.63 15.80 -4.35
N LYS A 225 -7.58 16.14 -5.23
CA LYS A 225 -8.54 15.17 -5.79
C LYS A 225 -7.86 14.02 -6.51
N SER A 226 -6.84 14.30 -7.34
CA SER A 226 -6.10 13.22 -8.01
C SER A 226 -5.36 12.31 -7.05
N LEU A 227 -4.74 12.86 -6.00
CA LEU A 227 -4.06 12.06 -4.99
C LEU A 227 -5.06 11.14 -4.28
N ARG A 228 -6.21 11.66 -3.85
CA ARG A 228 -7.26 10.87 -3.19
C ARG A 228 -7.72 9.70 -4.06
N ILE A 229 -8.01 9.94 -5.34
CA ILE A 229 -8.40 8.90 -6.32
C ILE A 229 -7.30 7.83 -6.46
N ILE A 230 -6.05 8.27 -6.64
CA ILE A 230 -4.93 7.35 -6.88
C ILE A 230 -4.64 6.48 -5.66
N PHE A 231 -4.60 7.07 -4.46
CA PHE A 231 -4.45 6.32 -3.23
C PHE A 231 -5.63 5.35 -3.05
N GLY A 232 -6.88 5.81 -3.23
CA GLY A 232 -8.07 4.98 -3.12
C GLY A 232 -8.01 3.73 -4.01
N ASN A 233 -7.71 3.91 -5.30
CA ASN A 233 -7.65 2.80 -6.25
C ASN A 233 -6.45 1.87 -5.99
N TYR A 234 -5.29 2.41 -5.59
CA TYR A 234 -4.16 1.58 -5.17
C TYR A 234 -4.51 0.74 -3.93
N MET A 235 -5.12 1.33 -2.91
CA MET A 235 -5.50 0.60 -1.68
C MET A 235 -6.49 -0.52 -1.98
N LYS A 236 -7.50 -0.28 -2.84
CA LYS A 236 -8.43 -1.32 -3.31
C LYS A 236 -7.71 -2.48 -3.99
N SER A 237 -6.69 -2.18 -4.80
CA SER A 237 -5.89 -3.20 -5.50
C SER A 237 -4.96 -4.02 -4.59
N CYS A 238 -4.65 -3.56 -3.36
CA CYS A 238 -3.64 -4.20 -2.50
C CYS A 238 -3.97 -5.65 -2.10
N LYS A 239 -5.25 -6.05 -2.15
CA LYS A 239 -5.68 -7.44 -1.95
C LYS A 239 -5.12 -8.40 -3.02
N GLN A 240 -4.71 -7.89 -4.19
CA GLN A 240 -4.18 -8.68 -5.32
C GLN A 240 -2.66 -8.91 -5.26
N PHE A 241 -2.01 -8.57 -4.15
CA PHE A 241 -0.57 -8.78 -4.01
C PHE A 241 -0.24 -10.28 -3.98
N SER A 242 0.73 -10.68 -4.81
CA SER A 242 1.20 -12.05 -4.95
C SER A 242 2.63 -12.05 -5.51
N ARG A 243 3.24 -13.23 -5.57
CA ARG A 243 4.56 -13.42 -6.18
C ARG A 243 4.64 -12.90 -7.62
N ASN A 244 3.56 -13.06 -8.39
CA ASN A 244 3.53 -12.67 -9.80
C ASN A 244 3.30 -11.16 -9.98
N THR A 245 2.74 -10.47 -8.98
CA THR A 245 2.41 -9.04 -9.06
C THR A 245 3.41 -8.15 -8.31
N SER A 246 4.40 -8.73 -7.62
CA SER A 246 5.35 -8.04 -6.75
C SER A 246 6.07 -6.85 -7.39
N ASP A 247 6.68 -7.06 -8.56
CA ASP A 247 7.42 -6.00 -9.27
C ASP A 247 6.49 -4.87 -9.74
N LEU A 248 5.26 -5.23 -10.13
CA LEU A 248 4.26 -4.26 -10.54
C LEU A 248 3.79 -3.42 -9.34
N PHE A 249 3.62 -4.02 -8.16
CA PHE A 249 3.34 -3.27 -6.93
C PHE A 249 4.48 -2.31 -6.58
N ASN A 250 5.74 -2.74 -6.70
CA ASN A 250 6.89 -1.88 -6.47
C ASN A 250 6.87 -0.65 -7.39
N GLU A 251 6.57 -0.83 -8.68
CA GLU A 251 6.42 0.28 -9.62
C GLU A 251 5.27 1.21 -9.24
N SER A 252 4.11 0.66 -8.86
CA SER A 252 2.96 1.44 -8.36
C SER A 252 3.34 2.29 -7.14
N GLN A 253 4.09 1.71 -6.19
CA GLN A 253 4.57 2.43 -5.00
C GLN A 253 5.57 3.54 -5.36
N GLN A 254 6.48 3.32 -6.32
CA GLN A 254 7.39 4.36 -6.79
C GLN A 254 6.64 5.49 -7.51
N PHE A 255 5.58 5.18 -8.24
CA PHE A 255 4.70 6.19 -8.83
C PHE A 255 4.00 7.03 -7.75
N ILE A 256 3.38 6.37 -6.76
CA ILE A 256 2.68 7.05 -5.65
C ILE A 256 3.63 7.90 -4.81
N LYS A 257 4.84 7.39 -4.55
CA LYS A 257 5.91 8.14 -3.88
C LYS A 257 6.24 9.45 -4.60
N LYS A 258 6.28 9.45 -5.94
CA LYS A 258 6.62 10.66 -6.71
C LYS A 258 5.50 11.70 -6.67
N ILE A 259 4.24 11.27 -6.79
CA ILE A 259 3.09 12.18 -6.80
C ILE A 259 2.80 12.76 -5.41
N SER A 260 3.06 12.01 -4.33
CA SER A 260 2.82 12.51 -2.96
C SER A 260 3.69 13.75 -2.64
N LEU A 261 4.86 13.85 -3.26
CA LEU A 261 5.74 15.02 -3.15
C LEU A 261 5.24 16.26 -3.91
N PHE A 262 4.19 16.15 -4.74
CA PHE A 262 3.64 17.29 -5.47
C PHE A 262 2.69 18.14 -4.62
N ASN A 263 2.00 17.55 -3.65
CA ASN A 263 1.18 18.26 -2.69
C ASN A 263 1.27 17.58 -1.32
N MET A 264 2.15 18.13 -0.47
CA MET A 264 2.45 17.60 0.85
C MET A 264 1.27 17.76 1.82
N LYS A 265 0.47 18.82 1.67
CA LYS A 265 -0.73 19.07 2.49
C LYS A 265 -1.80 18.01 2.24
N ALA A 266 -2.13 17.75 0.97
CA ALA A 266 -3.07 16.70 0.59
C ALA A 266 -2.54 15.32 1.01
N THR A 267 -1.25 15.07 0.82
CA THR A 267 -0.60 13.83 1.28
C THR A 267 -0.76 13.64 2.80
N TYR A 268 -0.50 14.67 3.61
CA TYR A 268 -0.71 14.60 5.05
C TYR A 268 -2.15 14.19 5.38
N ASN A 269 -3.15 14.86 4.80
CA ASN A 269 -4.57 14.57 5.06
C ASN A 269 -4.92 13.12 4.71
N ILE A 270 -4.50 12.66 3.52
CA ILE A 270 -4.75 11.30 3.05
C ILE A 270 -4.09 10.26 3.96
N LEU A 271 -2.80 10.45 4.30
CA LEU A 271 -2.08 9.53 5.18
C LEU A 271 -2.68 9.50 6.59
N PHE A 272 -3.05 10.65 7.15
CA PHE A 272 -3.72 10.75 8.44
C PHE A 272 -5.05 9.98 8.45
N GLU A 273 -5.86 10.15 7.41
CA GLU A 273 -7.13 9.45 7.25
C GLU A 273 -6.94 7.93 7.22
N TYR A 274 -5.99 7.42 6.43
CA TYR A 274 -5.70 5.98 6.41
C TYR A 274 -5.16 5.46 7.74
N ILE A 275 -4.24 6.17 8.39
CA ILE A 275 -3.74 5.79 9.72
C ILE A 275 -4.90 5.72 10.72
N ARG A 276 -5.81 6.70 10.69
CA ARG A 276 -7.00 6.71 11.54
C ARG A 276 -7.94 5.54 11.23
N ASN A 277 -8.21 5.27 9.96
CA ASN A 277 -9.13 4.22 9.54
C ASN A 277 -8.60 2.83 9.93
N ILE A 278 -7.30 2.58 9.78
CA ILE A 278 -6.66 1.36 10.29
C ILE A 278 -6.77 1.33 11.82
N ALA A 279 -6.45 2.42 12.53
CA ALA A 279 -6.59 2.43 13.98
C ALA A 279 -8.01 2.09 14.45
N LEU A 280 -9.03 2.57 13.76
CA LEU A 280 -10.43 2.23 14.06
C LEU A 280 -10.76 0.75 13.78
N SER A 281 -10.26 0.19 12.66
CA SER A 281 -10.48 -1.23 12.36
C SER A 281 -9.80 -2.15 13.38
N THR A 282 -8.68 -1.72 13.97
CA THR A 282 -7.95 -2.51 14.97
C THR A 282 -8.63 -2.63 16.34
N LYS A 283 -9.54 -1.72 16.69
CA LYS A 283 -10.18 -1.72 18.03
C LYS A 283 -11.00 -2.98 18.31
N ASN A 284 -11.58 -3.58 17.27
CA ASN A 284 -12.49 -4.71 17.40
C ASN A 284 -11.81 -6.06 17.16
N CYS A 285 -10.52 -6.11 16.84
CA CYS A 285 -9.85 -7.37 16.50
C CYS A 285 -9.82 -8.39 17.64
N ASN A 286 -9.97 -7.97 18.90
CA ASN A 286 -10.06 -8.89 20.04
C ASN A 286 -11.37 -9.70 20.06
N THR A 287 -12.43 -9.19 19.44
CA THR A 287 -13.78 -9.77 19.49
C THR A 287 -14.26 -10.27 18.14
N ASP A 288 -13.74 -9.71 17.05
CA ASP A 288 -14.17 -9.98 15.68
C ASP A 288 -13.03 -10.62 14.87
N LEU A 289 -13.25 -11.86 14.43
CA LEU A 289 -12.30 -12.62 13.61
C LEU A 289 -12.11 -12.01 12.22
N ASN A 290 -13.13 -11.39 11.64
CA ASN A 290 -13.01 -10.75 10.33
C ASN A 290 -12.15 -9.49 10.44
N ALA A 291 -12.33 -8.70 11.51
CA ALA A 291 -11.43 -7.60 11.83
C ALA A 291 -9.97 -8.09 12.02
N PHE A 292 -9.75 -9.24 12.67
CA PHE A 292 -8.42 -9.86 12.78
C PHE A 292 -7.84 -10.23 11.41
N LYS A 293 -8.59 -10.96 10.58
CA LYS A 293 -8.17 -11.38 9.23
C LYS A 293 -7.84 -10.19 8.33
N SER A 294 -8.64 -9.13 8.41
CA SER A 294 -8.43 -7.90 7.66
C SER A 294 -7.10 -7.24 8.00
N VAL A 295 -6.76 -7.15 9.30
CA VAL A 295 -5.46 -6.62 9.77
C VAL A 295 -4.29 -7.50 9.35
N CYS A 296 -4.47 -8.83 9.34
CA CYS A 296 -3.46 -9.81 8.93
C CYS A 296 -3.42 -10.06 7.41
N SER A 297 -3.99 -9.17 6.60
CA SER A 297 -4.04 -9.31 5.14
C SER A 297 -2.90 -8.57 4.41
N PHE A 298 -2.61 -8.97 3.17
CA PHE A 298 -1.72 -8.19 2.30
C PHE A 298 -2.26 -6.79 2.01
N GLY A 299 -3.58 -6.61 2.00
CA GLY A 299 -4.22 -5.29 1.90
C GLY A 299 -3.70 -4.34 2.97
N CYS A 300 -3.74 -4.78 4.23
CA CYS A 300 -3.24 -4.04 5.38
C CYS A 300 -1.71 -3.82 5.29
N ILE A 301 -0.94 -4.88 5.03
CA ILE A 301 0.54 -4.80 4.92
C ILE A 301 0.97 -3.79 3.85
N LYS A 302 0.38 -3.84 2.66
CA LYS A 302 0.72 -2.94 1.55
C LYS A 302 0.24 -1.51 1.75
N THR A 303 -0.82 -1.32 2.54
CA THR A 303 -1.25 0.00 3.01
C THR A 303 -0.21 0.60 3.96
N PHE A 304 0.25 -0.16 4.96
CA PHE A 304 1.33 0.29 5.87
C PHE A 304 2.63 0.58 5.12
N GLU A 305 2.98 -0.25 4.14
CA GLU A 305 4.19 -0.09 3.32
C GLU A 305 4.16 1.21 2.50
N ILE A 306 3.06 1.52 1.81
CA ILE A 306 3.00 2.77 1.03
C ILE A 306 2.98 4.01 1.93
N ILE A 307 2.35 3.94 3.11
CA ILE A 307 2.41 5.02 4.10
C ILE A 307 3.86 5.23 4.54
N ALA A 308 4.58 4.16 4.92
CA ALA A 308 5.99 4.23 5.32
C ALA A 308 6.88 4.84 4.22
N ILE A 309 6.67 4.44 2.96
CA ILE A 309 7.39 4.99 1.80
C ILE A 309 7.12 6.49 1.64
N CYS A 310 5.85 6.91 1.77
CA CYS A 310 5.48 8.32 1.65
C CYS A 310 6.04 9.15 2.81
N LEU A 311 5.95 8.66 4.06
CA LEU A 311 6.53 9.34 5.22
C LEU A 311 8.04 9.54 5.02
N LYS A 312 8.77 8.50 4.61
CA LYS A 312 10.22 8.54 4.36
C LYS A 312 10.64 9.46 3.22
N ALA A 313 9.79 9.61 2.20
CA ALA A 313 10.08 10.47 1.06
C ALA A 313 9.87 11.97 1.37
N ASN A 314 9.02 12.28 2.35
CA ASN A 314 8.62 13.64 2.67
C ASN A 314 9.57 14.30 3.68
N VAL A 315 9.86 15.57 3.46
CA VAL A 315 10.64 16.42 4.38
C VAL A 315 9.77 17.44 5.12
N ASP A 316 8.47 17.49 4.80
CA ASP A 316 7.51 18.38 5.44
C ASP A 316 7.32 18.02 6.90
N GLU A 317 7.34 19.04 7.76
CA GLU A 317 7.26 18.88 9.21
C GLU A 317 5.90 18.29 9.64
N LYS A 318 4.79 18.67 9.00
CA LYS A 318 3.47 18.13 9.33
C LYS A 318 3.37 16.67 8.94
N VAL A 319 3.85 16.29 7.75
CA VAL A 319 3.93 14.87 7.36
C VAL A 319 4.81 14.09 8.34
N THR A 320 5.91 14.68 8.80
CA THR A 320 6.80 14.08 9.79
C THR A 320 6.11 13.85 11.14
N GLN A 321 5.14 14.68 11.54
CA GLN A 321 4.37 14.43 12.77
C GLN A 321 3.57 13.12 12.74
N LEU A 322 3.29 12.56 11.55
CA LEU A 322 2.58 11.29 11.40
C LEU A 322 3.46 10.05 11.70
N TYR A 323 4.79 10.20 11.79
CA TYR A 323 5.67 9.06 12.13
C TYR A 323 5.31 8.42 13.46
N HIS A 324 5.08 9.24 14.49
CA HIS A 324 4.77 8.73 15.82
C HIS A 324 3.44 7.95 15.86
N PRO A 325 2.28 8.51 15.43
CA PRO A 325 1.02 7.75 15.42
C PRO A 325 1.09 6.52 14.51
N PHE A 326 1.79 6.60 13.37
CA PHE A 326 2.03 5.45 12.50
C PHE A 326 2.79 4.33 13.21
N CYS A 327 3.93 4.64 13.82
CA CYS A 327 4.76 3.65 14.51
C CYS A 327 4.07 3.09 15.75
N GLN A 328 3.35 3.93 16.49
CA GLN A 328 2.57 3.50 17.66
C GLN A 328 1.47 2.50 17.26
N LEU A 329 0.75 2.78 16.17
CA LEU A 329 -0.26 1.88 15.65
C LEU A 329 0.35 0.55 15.20
N LEU A 330 1.46 0.59 14.44
CA LEU A 330 2.15 -0.61 13.96
C LEU A 330 2.72 -1.46 15.12
N CYS A 331 3.29 -0.83 16.14
CA CYS A 331 3.72 -1.51 17.38
C CYS A 331 2.54 -2.10 18.16
N GLY A 332 1.40 -1.40 18.20
CA GLY A 332 0.16 -1.90 18.80
C GLY A 332 -0.33 -3.18 18.10
N LEU A 333 -0.29 -3.19 16.76
CA LEU A 333 -0.61 -4.35 15.95
C LEU A 333 0.35 -5.52 16.18
N LEU A 334 1.64 -5.25 16.24
CA LEU A 334 2.66 -6.28 16.52
C LEU A 334 2.48 -6.93 17.89
N ASN A 335 2.00 -6.20 18.90
CA ASN A 335 1.65 -6.75 20.21
C ASN A 335 0.36 -7.58 20.19
N PHE A 336 -0.51 -7.30 19.22
CA PHE A 336 -1.80 -7.94 19.06
C PHE A 336 -1.71 -9.24 18.26
N VAL A 337 -0.93 -9.27 17.17
CA VAL A 337 -0.72 -10.47 16.35
C VAL A 337 0.08 -11.50 17.15
N LYS A 338 -0.62 -12.48 17.70
CA LYS A 338 -0.04 -13.56 18.52
C LYS A 338 0.03 -14.87 17.72
N GLY A 339 0.96 -15.72 18.14
CA GLY A 339 1.10 -17.07 17.62
C GLY A 339 2.09 -17.20 16.48
N ILE A 340 2.83 -18.31 16.48
CA ILE A 340 3.91 -18.56 15.53
C ILE A 340 3.42 -18.77 14.09
N THR A 341 2.15 -19.15 13.91
CA THR A 341 1.52 -19.33 12.60
C THR A 341 1.47 -18.01 11.81
N HIS A 342 1.35 -16.87 12.50
CA HIS A 342 1.33 -15.53 11.89
C HIS A 342 2.72 -14.89 11.83
N PHE A 343 3.80 -15.67 12.01
CA PHE A 343 5.16 -15.16 11.89
C PHE A 343 5.43 -14.34 10.62
N PRO A 344 4.94 -14.73 9.42
CA PRO A 344 5.14 -13.92 8.21
C PRO A 344 4.56 -12.49 8.32
N VAL A 345 3.35 -12.34 8.87
CA VAL A 345 2.72 -11.02 9.09
C VAL A 345 3.54 -10.19 10.08
N VAL A 346 3.96 -10.80 11.19
CA VAL A 346 4.84 -10.17 12.18
C VAL A 346 6.14 -9.70 11.53
N LEU A 347 6.75 -10.53 10.67
CA LEU A 347 7.97 -10.19 9.95
C LEU A 347 7.75 -9.01 8.99
N HIS A 348 6.67 -9.00 8.22
CA HIS A 348 6.33 -7.88 7.33
C HIS A 348 6.17 -6.56 8.10
N PHE A 349 5.45 -6.57 9.22
CA PHE A 349 5.28 -5.38 10.05
C PHE A 349 6.61 -4.93 10.68
N ILE A 350 7.47 -5.85 11.12
CA ILE A 350 8.82 -5.53 11.58
C ILE A 350 9.64 -4.87 10.46
N GLN A 351 9.59 -5.40 9.24
CA GLN A 351 10.29 -4.84 8.09
C GLN A 351 9.82 -3.41 7.78
N ILE A 352 8.51 -3.18 7.78
CA ILE A 352 7.93 -1.85 7.59
C ILE A 352 8.38 -0.90 8.70
N LEU A 353 8.32 -1.34 9.96
CA LEU A 353 8.78 -0.55 11.11
C LEU A 353 10.26 -0.20 11.01
N ASN A 354 11.10 -1.15 10.58
CA ASN A 354 12.54 -0.94 10.39
C ASN A 354 12.81 0.02 9.22
N SER A 355 11.98 0.00 8.17
CA SER A 355 12.15 0.83 6.98
C SER A 355 12.05 2.33 7.25
N VAL A 356 11.28 2.72 8.28
CA VAL A 356 11.06 4.12 8.69
C VAL A 356 12.08 4.62 9.72
N VAL A 357 12.90 3.73 10.30
CA VAL A 357 13.94 4.11 11.26
C VAL A 357 14.98 5.00 10.58
N SER A 358 15.37 6.07 11.27
CA SER A 358 16.45 6.97 10.88
C SER A 358 17.13 7.54 12.12
N GLU A 359 18.29 8.17 11.97
CA GLU A 359 19.01 8.83 13.07
C GLU A 359 18.16 9.89 13.80
N LYS A 360 17.23 10.53 13.08
CA LYS A 360 16.37 11.60 13.62
C LYS A 360 15.07 11.08 14.23
N LEU A 361 14.67 9.85 13.90
CA LEU A 361 13.44 9.24 14.37
C LEU A 361 13.74 8.04 15.26
N PHE A 362 13.63 8.24 16.56
CA PHE A 362 13.92 7.20 17.53
C PHE A 362 12.71 6.27 17.73
N VAL A 363 12.51 5.36 16.78
CA VAL A 363 11.57 4.24 16.89
C VAL A 363 12.38 2.95 16.87
N SER A 364 12.17 2.10 17.88
CA SER A 364 12.92 0.85 18.00
C SER A 364 12.07 -0.35 17.60
N PRO A 365 12.44 -1.12 16.55
CA PRO A 365 11.83 -2.39 16.23
C PRO A 365 12.34 -3.53 17.13
N ILE A 366 13.26 -3.25 18.08
CA ILE A 366 13.85 -4.25 18.96
C ILE A 366 12.79 -5.00 19.79
N PRO A 367 11.83 -4.34 20.48
CA PRO A 367 10.84 -5.06 21.27
C PRO A 367 10.04 -6.11 20.50
N PRO A 368 9.39 -5.81 19.36
CA PRO A 368 8.64 -6.83 18.61
C PRO A 368 9.55 -7.93 18.05
N ILE A 369 10.79 -7.61 17.65
CA ILE A 369 11.76 -8.64 17.22
C ILE A 369 12.09 -9.59 18.38
N LEU A 370 12.29 -9.07 19.60
CA LEU A 370 12.58 -9.90 20.78
C LEU A 370 11.40 -10.81 21.13
N VAL A 371 10.16 -10.32 21.03
CA VAL A 371 8.95 -11.14 21.21
C VAL A 371 8.89 -12.26 20.17
N ALA A 372 9.21 -11.98 18.91
CA ALA A 372 9.27 -13.01 17.87
C ALA A 372 10.36 -14.07 18.15
N PHE A 373 11.53 -13.66 18.65
CA PHE A 373 12.57 -14.59 19.11
C PHE A 373 12.10 -15.45 20.30
N GLU A 374 11.38 -14.85 21.25
CA GLU A 374 10.82 -15.57 22.39
C GLU A 374 9.83 -16.64 21.92
N GLN A 375 8.91 -16.31 21.02
CA GLN A 375 7.98 -17.26 20.41
C GLN A 375 8.71 -18.41 19.69
N LEU A 376 9.73 -18.10 18.87
CA LEU A 376 10.56 -19.13 18.22
C LEU A 376 11.26 -20.04 19.23
N SER A 377 11.74 -19.48 20.36
CA SER A 377 12.47 -20.23 21.37
C SER A 377 11.60 -21.26 22.12
N GLN A 378 10.28 -21.08 22.11
CA GLN A 378 9.29 -21.93 22.78
C GLN A 378 8.81 -23.10 21.89
N ILE A 379 9.17 -23.12 20.60
CA ILE A 379 8.78 -24.19 19.67
C ILE A 379 9.39 -25.52 20.12
N LYS A 380 8.60 -26.59 20.02
CA LYS A 380 9.07 -27.97 20.15
C LYS A 380 9.34 -28.54 18.75
N PRO A 381 10.60 -28.63 18.30
CA PRO A 381 10.93 -29.11 16.96
C PRO A 381 10.38 -30.52 16.74
N LYS A 382 10.02 -30.86 15.50
CA LYS A 382 9.75 -32.27 15.15
C LYS A 382 11.03 -33.08 15.38
N PRO A 383 10.96 -34.28 16.03
CA PRO A 383 12.12 -35.15 16.14
C PRO A 383 12.60 -35.48 14.73
N SER A 384 13.89 -35.26 14.45
CA SER A 384 14.46 -35.64 13.17
C SER A 384 14.30 -37.14 13.00
N SER A 385 13.71 -37.59 11.89
CA SER A 385 13.61 -38.98 11.45
C SER A 385 14.98 -39.61 11.09
N ALA A 386 16.05 -39.20 11.79
CA ALA A 386 17.42 -39.64 11.59
C ALA A 386 17.88 -40.69 12.61
N GLU A 387 16.99 -41.24 13.43
CA GLU A 387 17.31 -42.35 14.35
C GLU A 387 16.94 -43.74 13.81
N GLN A 388 16.46 -43.85 12.57
CA GLN A 388 16.36 -45.13 11.87
C GLN A 388 17.04 -45.03 10.51
N GLY A 389 18.24 -45.61 10.41
CA GLY A 389 18.92 -45.82 9.13
C GLY A 389 20.20 -45.01 8.96
N SER A 390 21.30 -45.60 9.40
CA SER A 390 22.66 -45.50 8.87
C SER A 390 23.01 -44.40 7.84
N SER A 391 24.09 -43.70 8.18
CA SER A 391 25.23 -43.30 7.33
C SER A 391 25.24 -41.89 6.69
N LYS A 392 26.40 -41.25 6.90
CA LYS A 392 26.93 -39.96 6.40
C LYS A 392 26.39 -38.68 7.06
N LYS A 393 27.26 -38.07 7.87
CA LYS A 393 27.25 -36.64 8.24
C LYS A 393 27.41 -35.78 6.98
N SER A 394 26.41 -35.69 6.13
CA SER A 394 26.26 -34.51 5.28
C SER A 394 25.88 -33.35 6.19
N LYS A 395 26.50 -32.18 5.96
CA LYS A 395 26.09 -30.93 6.59
C LYS A 395 24.61 -30.77 6.23
N LYS A 396 23.71 -30.78 7.22
CA LYS A 396 22.27 -30.62 6.95
C LYS A 396 22.07 -29.23 6.34
N GLU A 397 21.88 -29.18 5.03
CA GLU A 397 21.52 -27.96 4.32
C GLU A 397 20.04 -27.72 4.57
N TYR A 398 19.71 -26.52 5.05
CA TYR A 398 18.35 -26.10 5.31
C TYR A 398 17.85 -25.35 4.09
N GLU A 399 16.64 -25.65 3.64
CA GLU A 399 16.02 -24.91 2.55
C GLU A 399 15.55 -23.53 3.06
N GLU A 400 15.87 -22.49 2.30
CA GLU A 400 15.48 -21.12 2.65
C GLU A 400 14.01 -20.90 2.30
N ILE A 401 13.21 -20.54 3.31
CA ILE A 401 11.80 -20.21 3.13
C ILE A 401 11.68 -18.71 2.85
N ASP A 402 11.08 -18.36 1.72
CA ASP A 402 10.71 -16.99 1.40
C ASP A 402 9.37 -16.63 2.04
N PHE A 403 9.42 -15.74 3.04
CA PHE A 403 8.21 -15.25 3.74
C PHE A 403 7.50 -14.12 3.01
N SER A 404 8.04 -13.61 1.90
CA SER A 404 7.57 -12.37 1.25
C SER A 404 6.13 -12.45 0.73
N TYR A 405 5.61 -13.66 0.52
CA TYR A 405 4.31 -13.95 -0.08
C TYR A 405 3.44 -14.86 0.78
N SER A 406 3.74 -14.98 2.07
CA SER A 406 2.97 -15.77 3.01
C SER A 406 2.34 -14.89 4.08
N LEU A 407 1.10 -15.18 4.46
CA LEU A 407 0.44 -14.54 5.62
C LEU A 407 0.41 -15.47 6.83
N GLN A 408 0.38 -16.78 6.58
CA GLN A 408 0.28 -17.80 7.61
C GLN A 408 1.13 -19.02 7.24
N ILE A 409 1.57 -19.73 8.26
CA ILE A 409 2.28 -21.01 8.16
C ILE A 409 1.50 -22.03 8.97
N SER A 410 1.40 -23.26 8.46
CA SER A 410 0.67 -24.32 9.17
C SER A 410 1.33 -24.65 10.52
N LYS A 411 0.52 -25.09 11.49
CA LYS A 411 1.02 -25.53 12.81
C LYS A 411 2.10 -26.60 12.68
N GLU A 412 2.03 -27.43 11.64
CA GLU A 412 3.01 -28.47 11.35
C GLU A 412 4.35 -27.94 10.83
N GLU A 413 4.31 -27.03 9.87
CA GLU A 413 5.51 -26.44 9.26
C GLU A 413 6.28 -25.58 10.25
N THR A 414 5.61 -24.95 11.22
CA THR A 414 6.28 -24.16 12.27
C THR A 414 7.25 -24.99 13.11
N ARG A 415 7.10 -26.33 13.13
CA ARG A 415 7.97 -27.26 13.86
C ARG A 415 9.12 -27.80 13.00
N ASN A 416 9.12 -27.52 11.70
CA ASN A 416 10.17 -27.93 10.78
C ASN A 416 11.45 -27.13 11.06
N SER A 417 12.60 -27.79 10.90
CA SER A 417 13.89 -27.12 11.13
C SER A 417 14.14 -26.00 10.13
N ASP A 418 13.68 -26.14 8.88
CA ASP A 418 13.86 -25.14 7.83
C ASP A 418 13.14 -23.83 8.14
N PHE A 419 11.90 -23.92 8.67
CA PHE A 419 11.18 -22.76 9.18
C PHE A 419 11.93 -22.08 10.32
N ILE A 420 12.32 -22.83 11.35
CA ILE A 420 13.00 -22.27 12.53
C ILE A 420 14.29 -21.55 12.09
N VAL A 421 15.07 -22.15 11.21
CA VAL A 421 16.32 -21.59 10.69
C VAL A 421 16.06 -20.34 9.84
N SER A 422 15.10 -20.39 8.92
CA SER A 422 14.76 -19.26 8.04
C SER A 422 14.18 -18.09 8.82
N ALA A 423 13.25 -18.34 9.74
CA ALA A 423 12.67 -17.33 10.62
C ALA A 423 13.75 -16.66 11.51
N THR A 424 14.67 -17.46 12.06
CA THR A 424 15.83 -16.95 12.81
C THR A 424 16.69 -16.02 11.95
N ASN A 425 17.00 -16.43 10.72
CA ASN A 425 17.81 -15.62 9.81
C ASN A 425 17.12 -14.30 9.46
N ALA A 426 15.81 -14.34 9.20
CA ALA A 426 15.02 -13.16 8.90
C ALA A 426 15.05 -12.15 10.07
N LEU A 427 14.83 -12.60 11.31
CA LEU A 427 14.91 -11.71 12.48
C LEU A 427 16.33 -11.16 12.72
N ILE A 428 17.37 -11.98 12.52
CA ILE A 428 18.77 -11.51 12.62
C ILE A 428 19.08 -10.47 11.55
N LYS A 429 18.55 -10.65 10.33
CA LYS A 429 18.67 -9.66 9.24
C LYS A 429 18.03 -8.34 9.66
N GLU A 430 16.84 -8.36 10.26
CA GLU A 430 16.18 -7.14 10.72
C GLU A 430 16.93 -6.43 11.87
N LEU A 431 17.46 -7.18 12.85
CA LEU A 431 18.35 -6.59 13.87
C LEU A 431 19.60 -5.99 13.23
N THR A 432 20.20 -6.68 12.25
CA THR A 432 21.39 -6.21 11.55
C THR A 432 21.09 -4.91 10.79
N ASN A 433 19.98 -4.85 10.07
CA ASN A 433 19.52 -3.64 9.38
C ASN A 433 19.35 -2.47 10.35
N TYR A 434 18.71 -2.70 11.50
CA TYR A 434 18.53 -1.68 12.52
C TYR A 434 19.86 -1.17 13.09
N PHE A 435 20.73 -2.06 13.56
CA PHE A 435 22.02 -1.65 14.15
C PHE A 435 23.01 -1.10 13.13
N ASN A 436 22.83 -1.41 11.84
CA ASN A 436 23.63 -0.80 10.77
C ASN A 436 23.36 0.70 10.64
N ILE A 437 22.14 1.17 10.93
CA ILE A 437 21.82 2.61 10.94
C ILE A 437 22.65 3.35 12.00
N PHE A 438 22.88 2.70 13.15
CA PHE A 438 23.59 3.28 14.29
C PHE A 438 25.01 2.73 14.44
N ASN A 439 25.60 2.14 13.40
CA ASN A 439 26.85 1.39 13.53
C ASN A 439 28.05 2.26 13.93
N LYS A 440 28.02 3.55 13.60
CA LYS A 440 29.01 4.56 13.95
C LYS A 440 28.56 5.46 15.10
N SER A 441 27.34 5.29 15.60
CA SER A 441 26.82 6.19 16.62
C SER A 441 27.58 6.05 17.93
N ILE A 442 27.88 7.20 18.55
CA ILE A 442 28.55 7.24 19.87
C ILE A 442 27.73 6.55 20.97
N ALA A 443 26.41 6.47 20.78
CA ALA A 443 25.44 5.87 21.69
C ALA A 443 25.20 4.36 21.43
N LEU A 444 25.86 3.75 20.43
CA LEU A 444 25.68 2.33 20.11
C LEU A 444 25.82 1.39 21.32
N PRO A 445 26.80 1.56 22.24
CA PRO A 445 26.94 0.70 23.41
C PRO A 445 25.69 0.69 24.29
N GLU A 446 25.09 1.85 24.51
CA GLU A 446 23.88 2.05 25.30
C GLU A 446 22.65 1.50 24.55
N LEU A 447 22.53 1.80 23.25
CA LEU A 447 21.42 1.33 22.40
C LEU A 447 21.34 -0.20 22.30
N ALA A 448 22.49 -0.86 22.17
CA ALA A 448 22.54 -2.31 22.01
C ALA A 448 22.38 -3.09 23.33
N CYS A 449 22.59 -2.43 24.48
CA CYS A 449 22.67 -3.09 25.78
C CYS A 449 21.44 -3.95 26.09
N GLN A 450 20.24 -3.36 25.95
CA GLN A 450 18.98 -4.04 26.26
C GLN A 450 18.71 -5.22 25.31
N CYS A 451 19.01 -5.06 24.02
CA CYS A 451 18.87 -6.13 23.03
C CYS A 451 19.77 -7.32 23.37
N ILE A 452 21.06 -7.06 23.65
CA ILE A 452 22.03 -8.11 24.01
C ILE A 452 21.61 -8.84 25.28
N SER A 453 21.17 -8.11 26.30
CA SER A 453 20.71 -8.70 27.57
C SER A 453 19.51 -9.64 27.35
N SER A 454 18.50 -9.17 26.63
CA SER A 454 17.30 -9.96 26.32
C SER A 454 17.61 -11.18 25.46
N LEU A 455 18.43 -11.04 24.41
CA LEU A 455 18.85 -12.17 23.59
C LEU A 455 19.63 -13.21 24.40
N LYS A 456 20.53 -12.79 25.30
CA LYS A 456 21.22 -13.71 26.23
C LYS A 456 20.23 -14.45 27.13
N LYS A 457 19.20 -13.78 27.64
CA LYS A 457 18.14 -14.42 28.44
C LYS A 457 17.38 -15.47 27.62
N ILE A 458 17.00 -15.14 26.39
CA ILE A 458 16.32 -16.07 25.47
C ILE A 458 17.20 -17.29 25.20
N THR A 459 18.49 -17.11 24.89
CA THR A 459 19.39 -18.25 24.60
C THR A 459 19.58 -19.21 25.77
N LYS A 460 19.51 -18.73 27.02
CA LYS A 460 19.58 -19.58 28.22
C LYS A 460 18.34 -20.47 28.39
N GLN A 461 17.18 -19.99 27.96
CA GLN A 461 15.90 -20.69 28.09
C GLN A 461 15.60 -21.57 26.85
N CYS A 462 16.18 -21.21 25.71
CA CYS A 462 15.97 -21.90 24.45
C CYS A 462 16.70 -23.25 24.39
N LYS A 463 15.95 -24.30 24.04
CA LYS A 463 16.48 -25.67 23.85
C LYS A 463 16.97 -25.93 22.41
N ILE A 464 16.71 -25.01 21.48
CA ILE A 464 17.02 -25.17 20.06
C ILE A 464 18.44 -24.70 19.80
N VAL A 465 19.36 -25.66 19.63
CA VAL A 465 20.80 -25.38 19.46
C VAL A 465 21.11 -24.47 18.27
N VAL A 466 20.41 -24.66 17.14
CA VAL A 466 20.67 -23.89 15.92
C VAL A 466 20.31 -22.41 16.08
N LEU A 467 19.17 -22.12 16.72
CA LEU A 467 18.74 -20.77 17.08
C LEU A 467 19.76 -20.11 18.02
N ASN A 468 20.17 -20.82 19.08
CA ASN A 468 21.18 -20.33 20.02
C ASN A 468 22.50 -19.98 19.35
N ASN A 469 23.00 -20.83 18.45
CA ASN A 469 24.26 -20.58 17.74
C ASN A 469 24.19 -19.33 16.87
N LYS A 470 23.07 -19.13 16.16
CA LYS A 470 22.86 -17.94 15.32
C LYS A 470 22.76 -16.66 16.14
N ILE A 471 21.98 -16.66 17.24
CA ILE A 471 21.87 -15.52 18.15
C ILE A 471 23.24 -15.18 18.77
N ASN A 472 23.97 -16.18 19.26
CA ASN A 472 25.30 -15.96 19.85
C ASN A 472 26.30 -15.39 18.84
N THR A 473 26.25 -15.87 17.58
CA THR A 473 27.08 -15.32 16.50
C THR A 473 26.76 -13.85 16.25
N PHE A 474 25.48 -13.47 16.22
CA PHE A 474 25.06 -12.08 16.08
C PHE A 474 25.55 -11.22 17.26
N ILE A 475 25.35 -11.69 18.51
CA ILE A 475 25.81 -10.99 19.72
C ILE A 475 27.33 -10.78 19.70
N GLN A 476 28.11 -11.78 19.26
CA GLN A 476 29.57 -11.64 19.14
C GLN A 476 29.95 -10.54 18.14
N LYS A 477 29.31 -10.51 16.97
CA LYS A 477 29.57 -9.47 15.96
C LYS A 477 29.19 -8.08 16.47
N LEU A 478 28.04 -7.95 17.13
CA LEU A 478 27.58 -6.67 17.68
C LEU A 478 28.52 -6.17 18.79
N ASN A 479 28.99 -7.05 19.68
CA ASN A 479 29.95 -6.67 20.73
C ASN A 479 31.29 -6.22 20.16
N LYS A 480 31.80 -6.86 19.10
CA LYS A 480 33.02 -6.38 18.42
C LYS A 480 32.86 -4.95 17.91
N ASN A 481 31.69 -4.61 17.34
CA ASN A 481 31.45 -3.23 16.91
C ASN A 481 31.39 -2.26 18.11
N ILE A 482 30.70 -2.65 19.18
CA ILE A 482 30.64 -1.88 20.43
C ILE A 482 32.04 -1.62 21.02
N GLU A 483 32.94 -2.61 20.98
CA GLU A 483 34.31 -2.46 21.46
C GLU A 483 35.10 -1.42 20.64
N VAL A 484 34.94 -1.44 19.31
CA VAL A 484 35.56 -0.43 18.41
C VAL A 484 35.06 0.98 18.77
N ILE A 485 33.75 1.15 18.94
CA ILE A 485 33.17 2.45 19.32
C ILE A 485 33.64 2.89 20.71
N LYS A 486 33.69 1.98 21.69
CA LYS A 486 34.21 2.30 23.03
C LYS A 486 35.68 2.72 23.00
N GLN A 487 36.52 2.07 22.20
CA GLN A 487 37.93 2.44 22.05
C GLN A 487 38.07 3.85 21.47
N LYS A 488 37.32 4.18 20.41
CA LYS A 488 37.28 5.54 19.86
C LYS A 488 36.77 6.56 20.90
N ARG A 489 35.73 6.19 21.66
CA ARG A 489 35.08 7.04 22.67
C ARG A 489 35.99 7.36 23.87
N ASN A 490 36.91 6.47 24.22
CA ASN A 490 37.88 6.72 25.31
C ASN A 490 38.90 7.83 24.96
N GLY A 491 39.11 8.13 23.68
CA GLY A 491 40.03 9.18 23.22
C GLY A 491 39.40 10.55 23.03
N ILE A 492 38.13 10.71 23.38
CA ILE A 492 37.34 11.93 23.15
C ILE A 492 37.49 12.91 24.31
N ASP A 493 37.61 14.20 23.99
CA ASP A 493 37.70 15.32 24.94
C ASP A 493 36.39 16.10 25.13
N PHE A 494 35.31 15.68 24.47
CA PHE A 494 34.05 16.41 24.37
C PHE A 494 32.87 15.68 25.00
N GLY A 495 31.87 16.46 25.41
CA GLY A 495 30.66 15.93 26.06
C GLY A 495 29.54 15.64 25.06
N PRO A 496 28.45 14.97 25.49
CA PRO A 496 27.30 14.69 24.63
C PRO A 496 26.58 15.95 24.14
N PHE A 497 26.82 17.11 24.76
CA PHE A 497 26.25 18.40 24.36
C PHE A 497 27.00 19.07 23.21
N ASP A 498 28.21 18.60 22.86
CA ASP A 498 29.00 19.13 21.74
C ASP A 498 28.55 18.50 20.41
N VAL A 499 27.34 18.87 19.96
CA VAL A 499 26.66 18.24 18.80
C VAL A 499 27.53 18.20 17.54
N THR A 500 28.30 19.25 17.26
CA THR A 500 29.20 19.30 16.10
C THR A 500 30.30 18.23 16.19
N LYS A 501 30.94 18.09 17.35
CA LYS A 501 31.99 17.09 17.57
C LYS A 501 31.41 15.66 17.58
N VAL A 502 30.18 15.49 18.08
CA VAL A 502 29.45 14.21 17.98
C VAL A 502 29.20 13.85 16.51
N MET A 503 28.73 14.78 15.69
CA MET A 503 28.52 14.54 14.26
C MET A 503 29.82 14.22 13.51
N GLU A 504 30.93 14.88 13.86
CA GLU A 504 32.25 14.57 13.32
C GLU A 504 32.72 13.15 13.70
N PHE A 505 32.45 12.71 14.94
CA PHE A 505 32.72 11.34 15.36
C PHE A 505 31.92 10.32 14.55
N GLU A 506 30.62 10.55 14.36
CA GLU A 506 29.72 9.62 13.69
C GLU A 506 29.95 9.56 12.17
N SER A 507 30.56 10.60 11.59
CA SER A 507 30.94 10.63 10.17
C SER A 507 32.17 9.78 9.86
N ASN A 508 33.08 9.62 10.83
CA ASN A 508 34.37 8.93 10.70
C ASN A 508 34.30 7.44 11.07
#